data_AF-A0A1H2N7E1-F1
#
_entry.id   AF-A0A1H2N7E1-F1
#
_cell.length_a   1.000
_cell.length_b   1.000
_cell.length_c   1.000
_cell.angle_alpha   90.00
_cell.angle_beta   90.00
_cell.angle_gamma   90.00
#
_symmetry.space_group_name_H-M   'P 1'
#
loop_
_entity.id
_entity.type
_entity.pdbx_description
1 polymer ?
#
loop_
_entity_poly.entity_id
_entity_poly.type
_entity_poly.pdbx_seq_one_letter_code
_entity_poly.pdbx_strand_id
1 'polypeptide(L)'
;MSAVQRFNEAANDALVNLSEHCLPGAKLALVLYTPGEPERDIVIEDQGMDRNEFVSALRWRGLSIDGDNTYKRDLLEATVGAMAMGVQNNNPSPAGHWAQRFWDIGRAERALTEELVAALKLTRENLRACQATIHLCGGFDPAYVTEAQAAMKIAEAALAKANQ
;
A
#
# COMPACT_ATOMS: atom_id res chain seq x y z
N MET A 1 23.87 -38.49 -26.21
CA MET A 1 22.72 -37.57 -26.17
C MET A 1 22.40 -37.29 -24.71
N SER A 2 22.41 -36.03 -24.26
CA SER A 2 22.21 -35.71 -22.84
C SER A 2 20.74 -35.95 -22.42
N ALA A 3 20.47 -36.10 -21.12
CA ALA A 3 19.10 -36.22 -20.61
C ALA A 3 18.23 -35.01 -21.00
N VAL A 4 18.82 -33.82 -21.00
CA VAL A 4 18.17 -32.56 -21.42
C VAL A 4 17.82 -32.56 -22.90
N GLN A 5 18.71 -33.05 -23.78
CA GLN A 5 18.41 -33.14 -25.22
C GLN A 5 17.25 -34.10 -25.51
N ARG A 6 17.24 -35.29 -24.89
CA ARG A 6 16.14 -36.24 -25.03
C ARG A 6 14.82 -35.68 -24.50
N PHE A 7 14.87 -34.92 -23.41
CA PHE A 7 13.69 -34.25 -22.88
C PHE A 7 13.16 -33.19 -23.85
N ASN A 8 14.03 -32.33 -24.39
CA ASN A 8 13.62 -31.28 -25.34
C ASN A 8 13.02 -31.85 -26.63
N GLU A 9 13.58 -32.93 -27.17
CA GLU A 9 13.01 -33.63 -28.33
C GLU A 9 11.61 -34.19 -28.02
N ALA A 10 11.47 -34.94 -26.93
CA ALA A 10 10.18 -35.49 -26.52
C ALA A 10 9.14 -34.40 -26.19
N ALA A 11 9.56 -33.31 -25.56
CA ALA A 11 8.69 -32.18 -25.23
C ALA A 11 8.23 -31.45 -26.51
N ASN A 12 9.14 -31.21 -27.46
CA ASN A 12 8.78 -30.59 -28.73
C ASN A 12 7.79 -31.45 -29.53
N ASP A 13 8.04 -32.77 -29.65
CA ASP A 13 7.13 -33.67 -30.36
C ASP A 13 5.73 -33.69 -29.73
N ALA A 14 5.66 -33.70 -28.40
CA ALA A 14 4.39 -33.63 -27.67
C ALA A 14 3.68 -32.28 -27.85
N LEU A 15 4.42 -31.17 -27.83
CA LEU A 15 3.86 -29.82 -28.03
C LEU A 15 3.34 -29.62 -29.45
N VAL A 16 4.02 -30.15 -30.46
CA VAL A 16 3.54 -30.15 -31.85
C VAL A 16 2.20 -30.87 -31.95
N ASN A 17 2.10 -32.07 -31.37
CA ASN A 17 0.84 -32.83 -31.34
C ASN A 17 -0.29 -32.05 -30.60
N LEU A 18 0.00 -31.50 -29.42
CA LEU A 18 -0.98 -30.69 -28.67
C LEU A 18 -1.43 -29.45 -29.44
N SER A 19 -0.55 -28.85 -30.24
CA SER A 19 -0.87 -27.68 -31.05
C SER A 19 -1.96 -27.97 -32.10
N GLU A 20 -2.06 -29.20 -32.60
CA GLU A 20 -3.09 -29.62 -33.55
C GLU A 20 -4.51 -29.62 -32.95
N HIS A 21 -4.60 -29.66 -31.61
CA HIS A 21 -5.86 -29.62 -30.87
C HIS A 21 -6.20 -28.24 -30.31
N CYS A 22 -5.35 -27.24 -30.55
CA CYS A 22 -5.54 -25.89 -30.05
C CYS A 22 -6.44 -25.06 -30.98
N LEU A 23 -7.11 -24.06 -30.41
CA LEU A 23 -7.84 -23.07 -31.20
C LEU A 23 -6.85 -22.24 -32.04
N PRO A 24 -7.25 -21.74 -33.22
CA PRO A 24 -6.41 -20.87 -34.03
C PRO A 24 -5.89 -19.67 -33.23
N GLY A 25 -4.58 -19.49 -33.21
CA GLY A 25 -3.91 -18.38 -32.50
C GLY A 25 -3.68 -18.60 -31.00
N ALA A 26 -4.11 -19.74 -30.43
CA ALA A 26 -3.75 -20.10 -29.07
C ALA A 26 -2.22 -20.27 -28.94
N LYS A 27 -1.70 -19.99 -27.73
CA LYS A 27 -0.28 -20.10 -27.38
C LYS A 27 -0.08 -21.20 -26.35
N LEU A 28 0.98 -21.97 -26.51
CA LEU A 28 1.40 -23.02 -25.60
C LEU A 28 2.67 -22.62 -24.85
N ALA A 29 2.69 -22.98 -23.57
CA ALA A 29 3.90 -22.99 -22.77
C ALA A 29 3.91 -24.21 -21.85
N LEU A 30 5.10 -24.78 -21.70
CA LEU A 30 5.37 -25.89 -20.81
C LEU A 30 6.42 -25.45 -19.79
N VAL A 31 6.05 -25.51 -18.51
CA VAL A 31 6.93 -25.20 -17.39
C VAL A 31 7.12 -26.47 -16.57
N LEU A 32 8.38 -26.90 -16.45
CA LEU A 32 8.79 -27.93 -15.50
C LEU A 32 9.63 -27.24 -14.45
N TYR A 33 9.21 -27.38 -13.20
CA TYR A 33 9.96 -26.81 -12.08
C TYR A 33 10.35 -27.89 -11.09
N THR A 34 11.54 -27.73 -10.50
CA THR A 34 11.98 -28.57 -9.38
C THR A 34 11.85 -27.75 -8.10
N PRO A 35 11.02 -28.16 -7.11
CA PRO A 35 10.84 -27.38 -5.89
C PRO A 35 12.17 -27.04 -5.21
N GLY A 36 12.47 -25.75 -5.07
CA GLY A 36 13.69 -25.26 -4.40
C GLY A 36 14.96 -25.23 -5.25
N GLU A 37 14.91 -25.61 -6.53
CA GLU A 37 16.07 -25.67 -7.43
C GLU A 37 15.78 -24.93 -8.76
N PRO A 38 15.61 -23.58 -8.73
CA PRO A 38 15.18 -22.80 -9.90
C PRO A 38 16.13 -22.92 -11.10
N GLU A 39 17.41 -23.20 -10.88
CA GLU A 39 18.40 -23.45 -11.93
C GLU A 39 18.14 -24.70 -12.77
N ARG A 40 17.26 -25.60 -12.30
CA ARG A 40 16.83 -26.80 -13.04
C ARG A 40 15.50 -26.63 -13.76
N ASP A 41 14.85 -25.49 -13.61
CA ASP A 41 13.58 -25.24 -14.24
C ASP A 41 13.73 -25.18 -15.77
N ILE A 42 12.82 -25.84 -16.48
CA ILE A 42 12.76 -25.85 -17.94
C ILE A 42 11.49 -25.13 -18.37
N VAL A 43 11.68 -24.09 -19.18
CA VAL A 43 10.58 -23.31 -19.78
C VAL A 43 10.67 -23.44 -21.29
N ILE A 44 9.63 -24.00 -21.89
CA ILE A 44 9.44 -24.04 -23.35
C ILE A 44 8.20 -23.19 -23.65
N GLU A 45 8.36 -22.17 -24.49
CA GLU A 45 7.31 -21.22 -24.84
C GLU A 45 7.19 -21.07 -26.35
N ASP A 46 5.97 -20.88 -26.83
CA ASP A 46 5.72 -20.56 -28.24
C ASP A 46 6.40 -19.25 -28.66
N GLN A 47 6.85 -19.20 -29.91
CA GLN A 47 7.39 -17.96 -30.46
C GLN A 47 6.36 -16.81 -30.43
N GLY A 48 6.82 -15.66 -29.95
CA GLY A 48 6.02 -14.44 -29.87
C GLY A 48 4.91 -14.46 -28.81
N MET A 49 4.98 -15.38 -27.85
CA MET A 49 4.08 -15.41 -26.70
C MET A 49 4.33 -14.20 -25.78
N ASP A 50 3.26 -13.50 -25.37
CA ASP A 50 3.34 -12.47 -24.34
C ASP A 50 3.26 -13.12 -22.95
N ARG A 51 4.34 -13.02 -22.18
CA ARG A 51 4.44 -13.55 -20.82
C ARG A 51 3.45 -12.89 -19.85
N ASN A 52 3.03 -11.65 -20.08
CA ASN A 52 2.02 -10.98 -19.26
C ASN A 52 0.62 -11.56 -19.48
N GLU A 53 0.28 -11.89 -20.73
CA GLU A 53 -1.00 -12.57 -21.04
C GLU A 53 -1.03 -13.97 -20.44
N PHE A 54 0.09 -14.70 -20.51
CA PHE A 54 0.23 -16.00 -19.85
C PHE A 54 0.02 -15.93 -18.34
N VAL A 55 0.71 -15.00 -17.68
CA VAL A 55 0.53 -14.75 -16.24
C VAL A 55 -0.92 -14.39 -15.94
N SER A 56 -1.57 -13.60 -16.81
CA SER A 56 -2.98 -13.24 -16.66
C SER A 56 -3.91 -14.46 -16.78
N ALA A 57 -3.64 -15.36 -17.72
CA ALA A 57 -4.38 -16.62 -17.86
C ALA A 57 -4.25 -17.50 -16.61
N LEU A 58 -3.05 -17.60 -16.03
CA LEU A 58 -2.83 -18.31 -14.77
C LEU A 58 -3.56 -17.63 -13.60
N ARG A 59 -3.53 -16.29 -13.53
CA ARG A 59 -4.22 -15.50 -12.49
C ARG A 59 -5.74 -15.69 -12.53
N TRP A 60 -6.34 -15.71 -13.72
CA TRP A 60 -7.76 -16.03 -13.88
C TRP A 60 -8.13 -17.42 -13.37
N ARG A 61 -7.16 -18.33 -13.24
CA ARG A 61 -7.33 -19.68 -12.69
C ARG A 61 -6.86 -19.83 -11.25
N GLY A 62 -6.67 -18.72 -10.54
CA GLY A 62 -6.36 -18.71 -9.12
C GLY A 62 -4.87 -18.74 -8.79
N LEU A 63 -3.97 -18.58 -9.77
CA LEU A 63 -2.58 -18.27 -9.48
C LEU A 63 -2.54 -16.90 -8.78
N SER A 64 -2.30 -16.93 -7.48
CA SER A 64 -2.12 -15.73 -6.71
C SER A 64 -0.64 -15.43 -6.54
N ILE A 65 -0.28 -14.19 -6.83
CA ILE A 65 0.99 -13.61 -6.39
C ILE A 65 0.92 -13.17 -4.91
N ASP A 66 -0.22 -13.39 -4.23
CA ASP A 66 -0.48 -13.05 -2.83
C ASP A 66 -0.15 -14.21 -1.87
N GLY A 67 0.73 -15.13 -2.26
CA GLY A 67 1.46 -15.96 -1.29
C GLY A 67 2.35 -15.11 -0.38
N ASP A 68 3.29 -15.72 0.34
CA ASP A 68 4.31 -14.97 1.10
C ASP A 68 5.27 -14.25 0.12
N ASN A 69 4.80 -13.12 -0.43
CA ASN A 69 5.45 -12.39 -1.51
C ASN A 69 6.24 -11.24 -0.91
N THR A 70 7.50 -11.53 -0.61
CA THR A 70 8.48 -10.59 -0.07
C THR A 70 8.54 -9.30 -0.90
N TYR A 71 8.49 -9.38 -2.24
CA TYR A 71 8.52 -8.19 -3.09
C TYR A 71 7.36 -7.23 -2.84
N LYS A 72 6.13 -7.74 -2.68
CA LYS A 72 4.97 -6.89 -2.36
C LYS A 72 5.07 -6.30 -0.97
N ARG A 73 5.51 -7.10 0.00
CA ARG A 73 5.74 -6.64 1.37
C ARG A 73 6.76 -5.52 1.38
N ASP A 74 7.92 -5.71 0.77
CA ASP A 74 8.99 -4.72 0.68
C ASP A 74 8.53 -3.43 -0.01
N LEU A 75 7.75 -3.54 -1.10
CA LEU A 75 7.20 -2.37 -1.78
C LEU A 75 6.22 -1.58 -0.90
N LEU A 76 5.34 -2.28 -0.18
CA LEU A 76 4.39 -1.65 0.75
C LEU A 76 5.11 -1.06 1.96
N GLU A 77 6.10 -1.75 2.51
CA GLU A 77 6.94 -1.27 3.61
C GLU A 77 7.73 -0.03 3.20
N ALA A 78 8.31 -0.02 2.00
CA ALA A 78 8.99 1.16 1.45
C ALA A 78 8.02 2.34 1.27
N THR A 79 6.79 2.07 0.84
CA THR A 79 5.73 3.08 0.70
C THR A 79 5.33 3.67 2.06
N VAL A 80 5.10 2.80 3.06
CA VAL A 80 4.79 3.20 4.44
C VAL A 80 5.96 3.98 5.05
N GLY A 81 7.19 3.52 4.83
CA GLY A 81 8.40 4.19 5.29
C GLY A 81 8.56 5.59 4.71
N ALA A 82 8.32 5.75 3.40
CA ALA A 82 8.35 7.06 2.75
C ALA A 82 7.32 8.02 3.34
N MET A 83 6.09 7.57 3.58
CA MET A 83 5.06 8.38 4.25
C MET A 83 5.46 8.75 5.67
N ALA A 84 5.99 7.80 6.45
CA ALA A 84 6.42 8.06 7.83
C ALA A 84 7.57 9.09 7.90
N MET A 85 8.55 8.97 6.99
CA MET A 85 9.62 9.97 6.84
C MET A 85 9.06 11.34 6.44
N GLY A 86 8.02 11.36 5.60
CA GLY A 86 7.26 12.56 5.25
C GLY A 86 6.59 13.20 6.47
N VAL A 87 5.88 12.43 7.29
CA VAL A 87 5.27 12.93 8.53
C VAL A 87 6.32 13.55 9.47
N GLN A 88 7.51 12.95 9.53
CA GLN A 88 8.61 13.43 10.37
C GLN A 88 9.43 14.56 9.75
N ASN A 89 9.15 14.93 8.50
CA ASN A 89 9.99 15.85 7.72
C ASN A 89 11.48 15.47 7.74
N ASN A 90 11.78 14.19 7.55
CA ASN A 90 13.14 13.69 7.53
C ASN A 90 13.39 12.89 6.25
N ASN A 91 14.67 12.75 5.87
CA ASN A 91 15.12 11.94 4.74
C ASN A 91 14.26 12.11 3.47
N PRO A 92 14.20 13.33 2.89
CA PRO A 92 13.38 13.59 1.72
C PRO A 92 13.81 12.69 0.55
N SER A 93 12.83 12.20 -0.19
CA SER A 93 13.11 11.40 -1.39
C SER A 93 13.84 12.25 -2.43
N PRO A 94 14.83 11.70 -3.16
CA PRO A 94 15.47 12.41 -4.27
C PRO A 94 14.44 12.86 -5.30
N ALA A 95 14.69 14.01 -5.93
CA ALA A 95 13.79 14.54 -6.95
C ALA A 95 13.59 13.54 -8.11
N GLY A 96 12.33 13.29 -8.48
CA GLY A 96 11.96 12.36 -9.55
C GLY A 96 11.97 10.88 -9.14
N HIS A 97 12.32 10.56 -7.89
CA HIS A 97 12.20 9.20 -7.37
C HIS A 97 10.73 8.85 -7.10
N TRP A 98 10.32 7.61 -7.39
CA TRP A 98 8.92 7.18 -7.28
C TRP A 98 8.33 7.38 -5.86
N ALA A 99 9.17 7.29 -4.83
CA ALA A 99 8.77 7.43 -3.44
C ALA A 99 8.49 8.89 -3.02
N GLN A 100 8.87 9.88 -3.84
CA GLN A 100 8.68 11.30 -3.54
C GLN A 100 7.22 11.63 -3.25
N ARG A 101 6.30 11.13 -4.08
CA ARG A 101 4.85 11.34 -3.89
C ARG A 101 4.38 10.89 -2.51
N PHE A 102 4.89 9.76 -2.00
CA PHE A 102 4.48 9.23 -0.70
C PHE A 102 5.07 10.03 0.46
N TRP A 103 6.30 10.49 0.32
CA TRP A 103 6.90 11.44 1.27
C TRP A 103 6.12 12.76 1.33
N ASP A 104 5.75 13.31 0.17
CA ASP A 104 4.95 14.53 0.07
C ASP A 104 3.56 14.37 0.71
N ILE A 105 2.92 13.22 0.56
CA ILE A 105 1.66 12.89 1.25
C ILE A 105 1.85 12.96 2.76
N GLY A 106 2.88 12.29 3.30
CA GLY A 106 3.16 12.33 4.74
C GLY A 106 3.42 13.75 5.26
N ARG A 107 4.14 14.57 4.50
CA ARG A 107 4.37 15.98 4.82
C ARG A 107 3.09 16.80 4.85
N ALA A 108 2.25 16.64 3.85
CA ALA A 108 0.99 17.38 3.72
C ALA A 108 0.02 17.03 4.84
N GLU A 109 -0.13 15.74 5.16
CA GLU A 109 -0.96 15.27 6.28
C GLU A 109 -0.47 15.83 7.62
N ARG A 110 0.86 15.87 7.84
CA ARG A 110 1.41 16.47 9.07
C ARG A 110 1.14 17.97 9.14
N ALA A 111 1.33 18.70 8.05
CA ALA A 111 1.07 20.14 8.00
C ALA A 111 -0.40 20.46 8.33
N LEU A 112 -1.34 19.74 7.70
CA LEU A 112 -2.77 19.88 7.99
C LEU A 112 -3.09 19.55 9.46
N THR A 113 -2.48 18.48 10.00
CA THR A 113 -2.66 18.10 11.39
C THR A 113 -2.18 19.21 12.34
N GLU A 114 -1.03 19.82 12.06
CA GLU A 114 -0.49 20.93 12.86
C GLU A 114 -1.39 22.16 12.82
N GLU A 115 -1.94 22.51 11.66
CA GLU A 115 -2.91 23.59 11.51
C GLU A 115 -4.20 23.32 12.31
N LEU A 116 -4.75 22.10 12.22
CA LEU A 116 -5.94 21.70 12.97
C LEU A 116 -5.70 21.72 14.48
N VAL A 117 -4.54 21.26 14.95
CA VAL A 117 -4.15 21.32 16.36
C VAL A 117 -4.06 22.77 16.84
N ALA A 118 -3.48 23.67 16.03
CA ALA A 118 -3.40 25.09 16.36
C ALA A 118 -4.79 25.74 16.45
N ALA A 119 -5.66 25.47 15.46
CA ALA A 119 -7.03 25.97 15.45
C ALA A 119 -7.85 25.46 16.64
N LEU A 120 -7.69 24.18 17.02
CA LEU A 120 -8.36 23.59 18.17
C LEU A 120 -7.88 24.20 19.49
N LYS A 121 -6.57 24.44 19.65
CA LYS A 121 -6.02 25.14 20.83
C LYS A 121 -6.63 26.53 20.98
N LEU A 122 -6.66 27.31 19.90
CA LEU A 122 -7.23 28.66 19.87
C LEU A 122 -8.72 28.65 20.22
N THR A 123 -9.49 27.73 19.62
CA THR A 123 -10.93 27.61 19.88
C THR A 123 -11.21 27.25 21.34
N ARG A 124 -10.45 26.30 21.90
CA ARG A 124 -10.53 25.91 23.32
C ARG A 124 -10.24 27.09 24.25
N GLU A 125 -9.21 27.87 23.97
CA GLU A 125 -8.83 29.04 24.77
C GLU A 125 -9.90 30.14 24.73
N ASN A 126 -10.45 30.42 23.55
CA ASN A 126 -11.56 31.38 23.39
C ASN A 126 -12.82 30.91 24.13
N LEU A 127 -13.18 29.63 24.04
CA LEU A 127 -14.34 29.09 24.76
C LEU A 127 -14.16 29.21 26.28
N ARG A 128 -12.98 28.86 26.79
CA ARG A 128 -12.64 29.02 28.21
C ARG A 128 -12.74 30.47 28.66
N ALA A 129 -12.22 31.41 27.87
CA ALA A 129 -12.28 32.84 28.18
C ALA A 129 -13.73 33.35 28.21
N CYS A 130 -14.55 32.98 27.22
CA CYS A 130 -15.97 33.34 27.17
C CYS A 130 -16.73 32.83 28.40
N GLN A 131 -16.49 31.57 28.80
CA GLN A 131 -17.11 31.00 30.00
C GLN A 131 -16.70 31.76 31.27
N ALA A 132 -15.43 32.14 31.41
CA ALA A 132 -14.95 32.90 32.54
C ALA A 132 -15.63 34.28 32.63
N THR A 133 -15.78 34.98 31.51
CA THR A 133 -16.47 36.28 31.46
C THR A 133 -17.96 36.16 31.79
N ILE A 134 -18.66 35.18 31.20
CA ILE A 134 -20.08 34.94 31.47
C ILE A 134 -20.31 34.66 32.95
N HIS A 135 -19.45 33.85 33.57
CA HIS A 135 -19.48 33.58 35.00
C HIS A 135 -19.33 34.86 35.85
N LEU A 136 -18.38 35.72 35.51
CA LEU A 136 -18.17 37.00 36.21
C LEU A 136 -19.36 37.97 36.07
N CYS A 137 -20.08 37.91 34.96
CA CYS A 137 -21.25 38.75 34.69
C CYS A 137 -22.56 38.21 35.31
N GLY A 138 -22.53 37.10 36.06
CA GLY A 138 -23.68 36.59 36.82
C GLY A 138 -24.77 35.91 35.99
N GLY A 139 -24.56 35.70 34.68
CA GLY A 139 -25.47 34.94 33.83
C GLY A 139 -25.07 33.47 33.78
N PHE A 140 -25.99 32.54 34.05
CA PHE A 140 -25.70 31.11 33.92
C PHE A 140 -26.95 30.29 33.56
N ASP A 141 -26.84 29.52 32.48
CA ASP A 141 -27.61 28.29 32.27
C ASP A 141 -26.68 27.09 32.61
N PRO A 142 -27.00 26.29 33.65
CA PRO A 142 -26.20 25.12 34.04
C PRO A 142 -25.99 24.09 32.92
N ALA A 143 -26.92 23.97 31.97
CA ALA A 143 -26.81 23.04 30.86
C ALA A 143 -25.69 23.46 29.90
N TYR A 144 -25.66 24.74 29.52
CA TYR A 144 -24.66 25.31 28.61
C TYR A 144 -23.22 25.09 29.11
N VAL A 145 -22.98 25.25 30.41
CA VAL A 145 -21.63 25.08 30.97
C VAL A 145 -21.21 23.62 31.04
N THR A 146 -22.15 22.74 31.35
CA THR A 146 -21.90 21.29 31.35
C THR A 146 -21.51 20.79 29.96
N GLU A 147 -22.24 21.22 28.92
CA GLU A 147 -21.97 20.86 27.53
C GLU A 147 -20.62 21.39 27.03
N ALA A 148 -20.32 22.65 27.32
CA ALA A 148 -19.05 23.25 26.91
C ALA A 148 -17.85 22.65 27.68
N GLN A 149 -18.00 22.28 28.95
CA GLN A 149 -16.98 21.51 29.68
C GLN A 149 -16.75 20.12 29.08
N ALA A 150 -17.82 19.43 28.68
CA ALA A 150 -17.71 18.14 27.99
C ALA A 150 -16.97 18.29 26.65
N ALA A 151 -17.28 19.33 25.86
CA ALA A 151 -16.59 19.62 24.62
C ALA A 151 -15.09 19.92 24.82
N MET A 152 -14.74 20.70 25.85
CA MET A 152 -13.34 20.96 26.21
C MET A 152 -12.60 19.67 26.57
N LYS A 153 -13.23 18.77 27.32
CA LYS A 153 -12.62 17.47 27.68
C LYS A 153 -12.32 16.62 26.44
N ILE A 154 -13.20 16.62 25.44
CA ILE A 154 -12.98 15.93 24.16
C ILE A 154 -11.81 16.57 23.41
N ALA A 155 -11.77 17.91 23.33
CA ALA A 155 -10.68 18.64 22.69
C ALA A 155 -9.33 18.37 23.37
N GLU A 156 -9.28 18.35 24.69
CA GLU A 156 -8.07 18.02 25.46
C GLU A 156 -7.58 16.61 25.20
N ALA A 157 -8.50 15.62 25.15
CA ALA A 157 -8.15 14.25 24.83
C ALA A 157 -7.58 14.12 23.40
N ALA A 158 -8.14 14.85 22.43
CA ALA A 158 -7.64 14.86 21.05
C ALA A 158 -6.24 15.53 20.97
N LEU A 159 -6.07 16.67 21.63
CA LEU A 159 -4.79 17.38 21.71
C LEU A 159 -3.70 16.54 22.39
N ALA A 160 -4.05 15.78 23.43
CA ALA A 160 -3.12 14.87 24.10
C ALA A 160 -2.60 13.79 23.16
N LYS A 161 -3.47 13.22 22.31
CA LYS A 161 -3.08 12.22 21.30
C LYS A 161 -2.21 12.80 20.18
N ALA A 162 -2.51 14.03 19.74
CA ALA A 162 -1.78 14.66 18.64
C ALA A 162 -0.35 15.13 19.01
N ASN A 163 -0.05 15.24 20.31
CA ASN A 163 1.27 15.62 20.82
C ASN A 163 2.12 14.41 21.29
N GLN A 164 1.63 13.17 21.15
CA GLN A 164 2.40 11.94 21.36
C GLN A 164 3.12 11.55 20.06
#